data_AF-A0A1Q5U6H1-F1
#
_entry.id   AF-A0A1Q5U6H1-F1
#
_cell.length_a   1.000
_cell.length_b   1.000
_cell.length_c   1.000
_cell.angle_alpha   90.00
_cell.angle_beta   90.00
_cell.angle_gamma   90.00
#
_symmetry.space_group_name_H-M   'P 1'
#
loop_
_entity.id
_entity.type
_entity.pdbx_description
1 polymer ?
#
loop_
_entity_poly.entity_id
_entity_poly.type
_entity_poly.pdbx_seq_one_letter_code
_entity_poly.pdbx_strand_id
1 'polypeptide(L)'
;MNIICGIALNPTREGNFVKKAMYKCSGEEILIEILSHLQFPIEPILSSSKTVPCGMPLGTAPLLSRHEKDRPLVIPQSTTNIACVGQFVEIPGETTLSMDYSVHSAQIAVTRLMGLPGEPEEIRENRLLQVLHLMF
;
A
#
# COMPACT_ATOMS: atom_id res chain seq x y z
N MET A 1 8.50 21.61 -13.13
CA MET A 1 7.23 21.11 -12.57
C MET A 1 7.61 20.13 -11.47
N ASN A 2 7.25 20.43 -10.23
CA ASN A 2 7.59 19.60 -9.07
C ASN A 2 6.35 18.79 -8.67
N ILE A 3 6.54 17.53 -8.28
CA ILE A 3 5.46 16.64 -7.84
C ILE A 3 5.83 16.15 -6.44
N ILE A 4 4.88 16.27 -5.52
CA ILE A 4 5.01 15.80 -4.15
C ILE A 4 3.82 14.88 -3.88
N CYS A 5 4.07 13.75 -3.22
CA CYS A 5 3.05 12.83 -2.76
C CYS A 5 3.06 12.80 -1.23
N GLY A 6 1.87 12.79 -0.63
CA GLY A 6 1.70 12.70 0.81
C GLY A 6 0.60 11.69 1.15
N ILE A 7 0.70 11.11 2.35
CA ILE A 7 -0.32 10.21 2.88
C ILE A 7 -0.66 10.63 4.32
N ALA A 8 -1.91 10.43 4.72
CA ALA A 8 -2.35 10.62 6.09
C ALA A 8 -2.97 9.32 6.60
N LEU A 9 -2.60 8.94 7.82
CA LEU A 9 -3.08 7.70 8.44
C LEU A 9 -4.37 7.90 9.24
N ASN A 10 -4.75 9.14 9.56
CA ASN A 10 -5.92 9.47 10.37
C ASN A 10 -6.84 10.47 9.65
N PRO A 11 -7.46 10.11 8.50
CA PRO A 11 -8.22 11.06 7.69
C PRO A 11 -9.50 11.55 8.36
N THR A 12 -9.97 10.87 9.40
CA THR A 12 -11.17 11.21 10.18
C THR A 12 -10.94 12.27 11.24
N ARG A 13 -9.69 12.49 11.65
CA ARG A 13 -9.31 13.48 12.67
C ARG A 13 -9.25 14.86 12.05
N GLU A 14 -9.64 15.87 12.82
CA GLU A 14 -9.47 17.27 12.41
C GLU A 14 -8.00 17.68 12.35
N GLY A 15 -7.68 18.52 11.36
CA GLY A 15 -6.35 19.09 11.19
C GLY A 15 -5.96 20.09 12.29
N ASN A 16 -4.67 20.38 12.37
CA ASN A 16 -4.10 21.32 13.31
C ASN A 16 -4.39 22.77 12.91
N PHE A 17 -4.42 23.08 11.61
CA PHE A 17 -4.65 24.42 11.08
C PHE A 17 -5.98 24.50 10.34
N VAL A 18 -6.30 23.51 9.51
CA VAL A 18 -7.61 23.34 8.89
C VAL A 18 -8.49 22.49 9.82
N LYS A 19 -9.45 23.14 10.48
CA LYS A 19 -10.37 22.53 11.47
C LYS A 19 -11.48 21.71 10.83
N LYS A 20 -11.08 20.77 9.97
CA LYS A 20 -11.96 19.81 9.31
C LYS A 20 -11.27 18.45 9.25
N ALA A 21 -12.05 17.39 9.31
CA ALA A 21 -11.55 16.06 9.00
C ALA A 21 -11.02 16.02 7.56
N MET A 22 -9.84 15.44 7.33
CA MET A 22 -9.17 15.45 6.02
C MET A 22 -10.05 14.90 4.88
N TYR A 23 -10.88 13.89 5.13
CA TYR A 23 -11.79 13.35 4.10
C TYR A 23 -12.86 14.37 3.63
N LYS A 24 -13.05 15.49 4.34
CA LYS A 24 -13.92 16.61 3.98
C LYS A 24 -13.16 17.81 3.42
N CYS A 25 -11.84 17.74 3.30
CA CYS A 25 -11.01 18.83 2.81
C CYS A 25 -10.91 18.81 1.28
N SER A 26 -10.85 19.98 0.67
CA SER A 26 -10.41 20.16 -0.71
C SER A 26 -8.90 19.93 -0.82
N GLY A 27 -8.39 19.82 -2.06
CA GLY A 27 -6.95 19.75 -2.29
C GLY A 27 -6.20 21.00 -1.79
N GLU A 28 -6.78 22.18 -1.97
CA GLU A 28 -6.24 23.45 -1.48
C GLU A 28 -6.13 23.45 0.05
N GLU A 29 -7.16 22.98 0.74
CA GLU A 29 -7.18 22.90 2.20
C GLU A 29 -6.15 21.90 2.73
N ILE A 30 -5.96 20.77 2.04
CA ILE A 30 -4.89 19.82 2.38
C ILE A 30 -3.51 20.48 2.20
N LEU A 31 -3.31 21.25 1.13
CA LEU A 31 -2.04 21.95 0.91
C LEU A 31 -1.79 23.02 1.97
N ILE A 32 -2.83 23.78 2.37
CA ILE A 32 -2.74 24.78 3.44
C ILE A 32 -2.31 24.11 4.76
N GLU A 33 -2.91 22.99 5.14
CA GLU A 33 -2.52 22.24 6.34
C GLU A 33 -1.03 21.86 6.30
N ILE A 34 -0.56 21.30 5.18
CA ILE A 34 0.85 20.89 5.01
C ILE A 34 1.80 22.09 5.08
N LEU A 35 1.51 23.17 4.34
CA LEU A 35 2.35 24.38 4.34
C LEU A 35 2.40 25.01 5.73
N SER A 36 1.31 24.95 6.49
CA SER A 36 1.26 25.45 7.87
C SER A 36 2.14 24.64 8.82
N HIS A 37 2.14 23.30 8.73
CA HIS A 37 3.06 22.45 9.50
C HIS A 37 4.53 22.71 9.16
N LEU A 38 4.83 22.97 7.89
CA LEU A 38 6.19 23.26 7.42
C LEU A 38 6.62 24.71 7.64
N GLN A 39 5.72 25.58 8.12
CA GLN A 39 5.93 27.02 8.27
C GLN A 39 6.32 27.70 6.95
N PHE A 40 5.74 27.23 5.84
CA PHE A 40 5.96 27.78 4.50
C PHE A 40 4.91 28.84 4.17
N PRO A 41 5.24 29.82 3.31
CA PRO A 41 4.27 30.82 2.88
C PRO A 41 3.16 30.16 2.07
N ILE A 42 1.90 30.44 2.43
CA ILE A 42 0.74 29.88 1.74
C ILE A 42 0.68 30.38 0.29
N GLU A 43 0.78 31.69 0.11
CA GLU A 43 0.96 32.30 -1.21
C GLU A 43 2.44 32.65 -1.44
N PRO A 44 2.96 32.49 -2.68
CA PRO A 44 2.26 32.18 -3.93
C PRO A 44 2.11 30.67 -4.23
N ILE A 45 2.45 29.80 -3.26
CA ILE A 45 2.52 28.35 -3.49
C ILE A 45 1.13 27.79 -3.81
N LEU A 46 0.11 28.17 -3.04
CA LEU A 46 -1.26 27.71 -3.21
C LEU A 46 -1.80 28.06 -4.61
N SER A 47 -1.68 29.33 -5.03
CA SER A 47 -2.19 29.80 -6.33
C SER A 47 -1.47 29.18 -7.54
N SER A 48 -0.25 28.70 -7.38
CA SER A 48 0.54 28.05 -8.44
C SER A 48 0.50 26.51 -8.39
N SER A 49 -0.23 25.92 -7.45
CA SER A 49 -0.26 24.48 -7.21
C SER A 49 -1.63 23.87 -7.44
N LYS A 50 -1.65 22.56 -7.74
CA LYS A 50 -2.86 21.75 -7.80
C LYS A 50 -2.67 20.50 -6.96
N THR A 51 -3.46 20.37 -5.92
CA THR A 51 -3.48 19.16 -5.06
C THR A 51 -4.71 18.33 -5.39
N VAL A 52 -4.50 17.04 -5.68
CA VAL A 52 -5.59 16.10 -6.00
C VAL A 52 -5.72 15.10 -4.85
N PRO A 53 -6.74 15.22 -3.98
CA PRO A 53 -6.96 14.23 -2.93
C PRO A 53 -7.42 12.90 -3.52
N CYS A 54 -6.92 11.80 -2.95
CA CYS A 54 -7.32 10.44 -3.30
C CYS A 54 -7.62 9.65 -2.03
N GLY A 55 -8.84 9.15 -1.90
CA GLY A 55 -9.24 8.27 -0.80
C GLY A 55 -8.99 6.81 -1.17
N MET A 56 -8.38 6.04 -0.27
CA MET A 56 -8.13 4.61 -0.44
C MET A 56 -8.75 3.82 0.73
N PRO A 57 -10.07 3.55 0.71
CA PRO A 57 -10.76 2.88 1.84
C PRO A 57 -10.18 1.53 2.22
N LEU A 58 -9.62 0.79 1.25
CA LEU A 58 -9.01 -0.52 1.45
C LEU A 58 -7.48 -0.49 1.30
N GLY A 59 -6.86 0.70 1.26
CA GLY A 59 -5.42 0.84 1.02
C GLY A 59 -4.54 0.12 2.03
N THR A 60 -5.02 -0.02 3.28
CA THR A 60 -4.33 -0.74 4.37
C THR A 60 -4.94 -2.10 4.67
N ALA A 61 -5.93 -2.56 3.88
CA ALA A 61 -6.59 -3.84 4.09
C ALA A 61 -5.63 -5.06 4.17
N PRO A 62 -4.50 -5.12 3.43
CA PRO A 62 -3.53 -6.20 3.58
C PRO A 62 -2.92 -6.34 4.98
N LEU A 63 -2.97 -5.27 5.80
CA LEU A 63 -2.41 -5.21 7.16
C LEU A 63 -3.43 -5.51 8.26
N LEU A 64 -4.69 -5.79 7.91
CA LEU A 64 -5.70 -6.16 8.91
C LEU A 64 -5.27 -7.45 9.65
N SER A 65 -5.63 -7.53 10.93
CA SER A 65 -5.47 -8.76 11.72
C SER A 65 -6.13 -9.94 10.99
N ARG A 66 -5.42 -11.07 10.96
CA ARG A 66 -5.84 -12.25 10.22
C ARG A 66 -5.48 -13.52 10.97
N HIS A 67 -6.20 -14.59 10.68
CA HIS A 67 -5.82 -15.96 10.95
C HIS A 67 -5.10 -16.58 9.74
N GLU A 68 -4.41 -17.69 9.97
CA GLU A 68 -3.65 -18.43 8.95
C GLU A 68 -4.52 -18.82 7.75
N LYS A 69 -5.81 -19.10 7.97
CA LYS A 69 -6.75 -19.57 6.93
C LYS A 69 -7.54 -18.46 6.23
N ASP A 70 -7.33 -17.20 6.58
CA ASP A 70 -8.08 -16.08 5.98
C ASP A 70 -7.62 -15.77 4.55
N ARG A 71 -6.44 -16.27 4.16
CA ARG A 71 -5.88 -16.11 2.81
C ARG A 71 -5.76 -17.50 2.15
N PRO A 72 -6.18 -17.65 0.89
CA PRO A 72 -5.95 -18.90 0.17
C PRO A 72 -4.47 -19.05 -0.19
N LEU A 73 -4.00 -20.29 -0.32
CA LEU A 73 -2.75 -20.58 -1.01
C LEU A 73 -2.80 -20.08 -2.45
N VAL A 74 -1.65 -19.76 -3.05
CA VAL A 74 -1.55 -19.39 -4.47
C VAL A 74 -2.25 -20.41 -5.36
N ILE A 75 -2.04 -21.71 -5.09
CA ILE A 75 -2.80 -22.81 -5.70
C ILE A 75 -3.61 -23.48 -4.60
N PRO A 76 -4.94 -23.27 -4.56
CA PRO A 76 -5.79 -23.92 -3.56
C PRO A 76 -5.71 -25.44 -3.65
N GLN A 77 -5.85 -26.10 -2.50
CA GLN A 77 -5.84 -27.56 -2.44
C GLN A 77 -6.92 -28.15 -3.36
N SER A 78 -6.61 -29.28 -4.00
CA SER A 78 -7.52 -29.99 -4.90
C SER A 78 -7.93 -29.23 -6.18
N THR A 79 -7.22 -28.18 -6.56
CA THR A 79 -7.37 -27.50 -7.86
C THR A 79 -6.26 -27.91 -8.81
N THR A 80 -6.55 -27.88 -10.12
CA THR A 80 -5.58 -28.24 -11.18
C THR A 80 -5.37 -27.15 -12.22
N ASN A 81 -6.23 -26.11 -12.24
CA ASN A 81 -6.27 -25.11 -13.29
C ASN A 81 -6.66 -23.70 -12.79
N ILE A 82 -6.63 -23.46 -11.48
CA ILE A 82 -6.97 -22.18 -10.86
C ILE A 82 -5.84 -21.77 -9.93
N ALA A 83 -5.51 -20.48 -9.92
CA ALA A 83 -4.63 -19.86 -8.95
C ALA A 83 -5.18 -18.52 -8.49
N CYS A 84 -4.91 -18.18 -7.23
CA CYS A 84 -5.10 -16.85 -6.67
C CYS A 84 -3.76 -16.12 -6.69
N VAL A 85 -3.76 -14.81 -6.96
CA VAL A 85 -2.54 -13.99 -6.99
C VAL A 85 -2.79 -12.62 -6.35
N GLY A 86 -1.73 -11.96 -5.90
CA GLY A 86 -1.76 -10.60 -5.34
C GLY A 86 -1.54 -10.54 -3.83
N GLN A 87 -1.97 -9.44 -3.20
CA GLN A 87 -1.64 -9.13 -1.80
C GLN A 87 -2.43 -9.95 -0.75
N PHE A 88 -3.41 -10.74 -1.18
CA PHE A 88 -4.32 -11.46 -0.29
C PHE A 88 -4.19 -12.98 -0.37
N VAL A 89 -3.13 -13.49 -1.00
CA VAL A 89 -2.80 -14.92 -0.95
C VAL A 89 -1.83 -15.21 0.18
N GLU A 90 -1.65 -16.48 0.50
CA GLU A 90 -0.65 -16.95 1.45
C GLU A 90 0.63 -17.41 0.73
N ILE A 91 1.74 -16.77 1.09
CA ILE A 91 3.12 -17.16 0.76
C ILE A 91 3.88 -17.13 2.09
N PRO A 92 4.28 -18.30 2.64
CA PRO A 92 4.98 -18.38 3.92
C PRO A 92 6.30 -17.60 3.91
N GLY A 93 6.61 -16.94 5.02
CA GLY A 93 7.87 -16.20 5.19
C GLY A 93 7.94 -14.83 4.52
N GLU A 94 6.90 -14.44 3.78
CA GLU A 94 6.89 -13.17 3.04
C GLU A 94 5.89 -12.15 3.56
N THR A 95 6.22 -10.87 3.34
CA THR A 95 5.37 -9.75 3.74
C THR A 95 4.59 -9.21 2.56
N THR A 96 3.28 -9.12 2.72
CA THR A 96 2.36 -8.49 1.77
C THR A 96 2.61 -6.97 1.67
N LEU A 97 1.79 -6.23 0.91
CA LEU A 97 1.92 -4.78 0.67
C LEU A 97 3.12 -4.38 -0.23
N SER A 98 4.01 -5.30 -0.57
CA SER A 98 5.05 -5.06 -1.59
C SER A 98 4.58 -5.48 -2.99
N MET A 99 5.19 -4.87 -4.01
CA MET A 99 5.01 -5.31 -5.40
C MET A 99 5.60 -6.71 -5.59
N ASP A 100 6.76 -6.97 -4.97
CA ASP A 100 7.48 -8.25 -5.03
C ASP A 100 6.59 -9.42 -4.60
N TYR A 101 5.80 -9.27 -3.53
CA TYR A 101 4.85 -10.29 -3.07
C TYR A 101 3.83 -10.68 -4.15
N SER A 102 3.32 -9.67 -4.87
CA SER A 102 2.32 -9.88 -5.92
C SER A 102 2.96 -10.53 -7.15
N VAL A 103 4.15 -10.09 -7.54
CA VAL A 103 4.92 -10.68 -8.64
C VAL A 103 5.27 -12.13 -8.32
N HIS A 104 5.71 -12.42 -7.11
CA HIS A 104 6.08 -13.76 -6.69
C HIS A 104 4.85 -14.70 -6.67
N SER A 105 3.70 -14.24 -6.18
CA SER A 105 2.46 -15.03 -6.28
C SER A 105 2.12 -15.42 -7.73
N ALA A 106 2.35 -14.50 -8.68
CA ALA A 106 2.12 -14.76 -10.10
C ALA A 106 3.16 -15.74 -10.68
N GLN A 107 4.42 -15.64 -10.28
CA GLN A 107 5.47 -16.58 -10.66
C GLN A 107 5.13 -17.99 -10.17
N ILE A 108 4.76 -18.15 -8.89
CA ILE A 108 4.34 -19.45 -8.33
C ILE A 108 3.17 -20.03 -9.14
N ALA A 109 2.15 -19.22 -9.43
CA ALA A 109 0.98 -19.65 -10.17
C ALA A 109 1.34 -20.13 -11.58
N VAL A 110 2.09 -19.34 -12.35
CA VAL A 110 2.46 -19.65 -13.73
C VAL A 110 3.39 -20.85 -13.79
N THR A 111 4.46 -20.87 -12.98
CA THR A 111 5.43 -21.97 -12.99
C THR A 111 4.75 -23.31 -12.71
N ARG A 112 3.91 -23.37 -11.68
CA ARG A 112 3.25 -24.62 -11.27
C ARG A 112 2.13 -25.05 -12.20
N LEU A 113 1.26 -24.14 -12.64
CA LEU A 113 0.14 -24.50 -13.51
C LEU A 113 0.57 -24.81 -14.96
N MET A 114 1.67 -24.21 -15.42
CA MET A 114 2.20 -24.45 -16.77
C MET A 114 3.29 -25.53 -16.81
N GLY A 115 3.67 -26.10 -15.66
CA GLY A 115 4.70 -27.14 -15.57
C GLY A 115 6.08 -26.66 -16.03
N LEU A 116 6.43 -25.39 -15.78
CA LEU A 116 7.71 -24.83 -16.19
C LEU A 116 8.83 -25.40 -15.30
N PRO A 117 10.04 -25.61 -15.86
CA PRO A 117 11.19 -26.04 -15.06
C PRO A 117 11.69 -24.91 -14.15
N GLY A 118 11.97 -25.24 -12.89
CA GLY A 118 12.49 -24.32 -11.87
C GLY A 118 11.49 -24.11 -10.72
N GLU A 119 12.00 -23.96 -9.50
CA GLU A 119 11.19 -23.49 -8.38
C GLU A 119 11.17 -21.96 -8.39
N PRO A 120 10.03 -21.31 -8.07
CA PRO A 120 10.00 -19.87 -7.88
C PRO A 120 10.99 -19.47 -6.76
N GLU A 121 11.79 -18.43 -7.02
CA GLU A 121 12.90 -18.04 -6.14
C GLU A 121 12.41 -17.65 -4.74
N GLU A 122 13.02 -18.21 -3.70
CA GLU A 122 12.80 -17.73 -2.33
C GLU A 122 13.37 -16.32 -2.16
N ILE A 123 12.54 -15.36 -1.76
CA ILE A 123 12.98 -13.98 -1.52
C ILE A 123 13.84 -13.94 -0.24
N ARG A 124 15.17 -13.81 -0.41
CA ARG A 124 16.14 -13.81 0.72
C ARG A 124 15.99 -12.65 1.70
N GLU A 125 15.57 -11.47 1.24
CA GLU A 125 15.39 -10.30 2.10
C GLU A 125 14.23 -9.41 1.62
N ASN A 126 13.25 -9.17 2.50
CA ASN A 126 12.15 -8.27 2.22
C ASN A 126 12.47 -6.85 2.73
N ARG A 127 12.63 -5.89 1.81
CA ARG A 127 12.95 -4.49 2.17
C ARG A 127 11.86 -3.83 3.00
N LEU A 128 10.60 -4.20 2.81
CA LEU A 128 9.50 -3.64 3.61
C LEU A 128 9.61 -4.08 5.08
N LEU A 129 10.00 -5.32 5.36
CA LEU A 129 10.28 -5.77 6.72
C LEU A 129 11.42 -4.97 7.36
N GLN A 130 12.48 -4.68 6.62
CA GLN A 130 13.57 -3.82 7.11
C GLN A 130 13.07 -2.42 7.46
N VAL A 131 12.23 -1.81 6.62
CA VAL A 131 11.63 -0.50 6.90
C VAL A 131 10.70 -0.56 8.11
N LEU A 132 9.85 -1.58 8.22
CA LEU A 132 8.95 -1.74 9.36
C LEU A 132 9.72 -1.89 10.67
N HIS A 133 10.83 -2.63 10.69
CA HIS A 133 11.72 -2.71 11.87
C HIS A 133 12.43 -1.40 12.22
N LEU A 134 12.54 -0.44 11.29
CA LEU A 134 13.07 0.89 11.60
C LEU A 134 12.00 1.83 12.17
N MET A 135 10.72 1.51 11.95
CA MET A 135 9.59 2.36 12.34
C MET A 135 8.97 1.97 13.69
N PHE A 136 9.27 0.78 14.21
CA PHE A 136 8.76 0.22 15.48
C PHE A 136 9.90 -0.37 16.30
#